data_AF-A0AAU4F2W3-F1
#
_entry.id   AF-A0AAU4F2W3-F1
#
_cell.length_a   1.000
_cell.length_b   1.000
_cell.length_c   1.000
_cell.angle_alpha   90.00
_cell.angle_beta   90.00
_cell.angle_gamma   90.00
#
_symmetry.space_group_name_H-M   'P 1'
#
loop_
_entity.id
_entity.type
_entity.pdbx_description
1 polymer ?
#
loop_
_entity_poly.entity_id
_entity_poly.type
_entity_poly.pdbx_seq_one_letter_code
_entity_poly.pdbx_strand_id
1 'polypeptide(L)'
;MPDDLRFALASIDDPDGTEVGVILLGLDAERLLAGVGSARLADDDTALVTQAVDQARHEVAGPRYADLIAAGRARWRAVRASLASLPVAANPASPRRAWAETAAHVAAAVPGAGPASISYLTACTLRRREVDRLADERGEPDVPLEGPAG
;
A
#
# COMPACT_ATOMS: atom_id res chain seq x y z
N MET A 1 -2.30 0.61 -39.61
CA MET A 1 -3.33 0.49 -38.56
C MET A 1 -2.69 0.95 -37.27
N PRO A 2 -3.25 1.91 -36.52
CA PRO A 2 -2.70 2.24 -35.21
C PRO A 2 -3.13 1.13 -34.26
N ASP A 3 -2.16 0.41 -33.69
CA ASP A 3 -2.41 -0.59 -32.66
C ASP A 3 -3.04 0.08 -31.43
N ASP A 4 -4.15 -0.48 -30.95
CA ASP A 4 -4.85 0.00 -29.76
C ASP A 4 -4.05 -0.43 -28.50
N LEU A 5 -3.05 0.37 -28.15
CA LEU A 5 -2.14 0.13 -27.02
C LEU A 5 -2.83 0.14 -25.65
N ARG A 6 -4.13 0.44 -25.57
CA ARG A 6 -4.92 0.42 -24.32
C ARG A 6 -5.11 -0.99 -23.76
N PHE A 7 -4.97 -2.02 -24.60
CA PHE A 7 -5.13 -3.44 -24.23
C PHE A 7 -3.91 -4.28 -24.60
N ALA A 8 -2.70 -3.69 -24.53
CA ALA A 8 -1.49 -4.50 -24.67
C ALA A 8 -1.45 -5.59 -23.58
N LEU A 9 -1.55 -6.84 -24.01
CA LEU A 9 -1.32 -8.01 -23.18
C LEU A 9 0.12 -7.99 -22.66
N ALA A 10 0.33 -8.51 -21.46
CA ALA A 10 1.66 -8.57 -20.84
C ALA A 10 2.64 -9.27 -21.78
N SER A 11 3.87 -8.74 -21.85
CA SER A 11 4.97 -9.53 -22.36
C SER A 11 5.17 -10.69 -21.38
N ILE A 12 5.41 -11.91 -21.88
CA ILE A 12 5.76 -13.06 -21.03
C ILE A 12 7.01 -12.76 -20.17
N ASP A 13 7.81 -11.77 -20.58
CA ASP A 13 9.02 -11.32 -19.89
C ASP A 13 8.77 -10.18 -18.88
N ASP A 14 7.52 -9.76 -18.64
CA ASP A 14 7.23 -8.73 -17.63
C ASP A 14 7.49 -9.31 -16.23
N PRO A 15 8.22 -8.61 -15.35
CA PRO A 15 8.58 -9.14 -14.03
C PRO A 15 7.36 -9.36 -13.15
N ASP A 16 7.34 -10.47 -12.40
CA ASP A 16 6.26 -10.95 -11.52
C ASP A 16 5.63 -9.86 -10.62
N GLY A 17 6.44 -8.89 -10.19
CA GLY A 17 5.99 -7.76 -9.37
C GLY A 17 4.90 -6.89 -10.02
N THR A 18 4.73 -6.96 -11.34
CA THR A 18 3.71 -6.20 -12.09
C THR A 18 2.31 -6.78 -11.89
N GLU A 19 2.16 -8.10 -11.82
CA GLU A 19 0.86 -8.75 -11.57
C GLU A 19 0.41 -8.57 -10.12
N VAL A 20 1.36 -8.69 -9.17
CA VAL A 20 1.14 -8.36 -7.75
C VAL A 20 0.64 -6.91 -7.61
N GLY A 21 1.19 -6.00 -8.41
CA GLY A 21 0.77 -4.60 -8.43
C GLY A 21 -0.69 -4.38 -8.81
N VAL A 22 -1.19 -5.09 -9.82
CA VAL A 22 -2.60 -4.99 -10.23
C VAL A 22 -3.54 -5.48 -9.13
N ILE A 23 -3.18 -6.56 -8.43
CA ILE A 23 -3.96 -7.11 -7.30
C ILE A 23 -4.02 -6.09 -6.15
N LEU A 24 -2.86 -5.53 -5.76
CA LEU A 24 -2.79 -4.55 -4.68
C LEU A 24 -3.57 -3.27 -4.99
N LEU A 25 -3.58 -2.83 -6.26
CA LEU A 25 -4.38 -1.67 -6.68
C LEU A 25 -5.90 -1.89 -6.52
N GLY A 26 -6.36 -3.15 -6.45
CA GLY A 26 -7.75 -3.50 -6.17
C GLY A 26 -8.14 -3.49 -4.68
N LEU A 27 -7.17 -3.39 -3.76
CA LEU A 27 -7.44 -3.33 -2.33
C LEU A 27 -7.89 -1.93 -1.89
N ASP A 28 -8.80 -1.85 -0.92
CA ASP A 28 -9.20 -0.59 -0.29
C ASP A 28 -8.05 0.07 0.50
N ALA A 29 -8.19 1.38 0.80
CA ALA A 29 -7.12 2.15 1.43
C ALA A 29 -6.76 1.65 2.84
N GLU A 30 -7.72 1.06 3.58
CA GLU A 30 -7.47 0.45 4.88
C GLU A 30 -6.58 -0.78 4.74
N ARG A 31 -6.89 -1.68 3.80
CA ARG A 31 -6.08 -2.87 3.51
C ARG A 31 -4.67 -2.49 3.06
N LEU A 32 -4.54 -1.45 2.25
CA LEU A 32 -3.23 -0.94 1.83
C LEU A 32 -2.41 -0.42 3.02
N LEU A 33 -3.01 0.37 3.91
CA LEU A 33 -2.33 0.86 5.11
C LEU A 33 -1.99 -0.29 6.08
N ALA A 34 -2.91 -1.23 6.29
CA ALA A 34 -2.65 -2.42 7.09
C ALA A 34 -1.47 -3.23 6.54
N GLY A 35 -1.36 -3.36 5.21
CA GLY A 35 -0.22 -3.98 4.55
C GLY A 35 1.10 -3.22 4.73
N VAL A 36 1.08 -1.88 4.64
CA VAL A 36 2.25 -1.04 4.99
C VAL A 36 2.70 -1.25 6.44
N GLY A 37 1.74 -1.40 7.36
CA GLY A 37 2.00 -1.69 8.78
C GLY A 37 2.58 -3.10 8.99
N SER A 38 2.02 -4.10 8.30
CA SER A 38 2.40 -5.50 8.38
C SER A 38 3.74 -5.82 7.70
N ALA A 39 4.08 -5.13 6.60
CA ALA A 39 5.27 -5.41 5.80
C ALA A 39 6.60 -5.32 6.57
N ARG A 40 6.66 -4.66 7.74
CA ARG A 40 7.87 -4.70 8.59
C ARG A 40 8.14 -6.06 9.24
N LEU A 41 7.13 -6.91 9.32
CA LEU A 41 7.19 -8.22 9.97
C LEU A 41 7.52 -9.35 8.99
N ALA A 42 7.23 -9.15 7.70
CA ALA A 42 7.43 -10.14 6.64
C ALA A 42 7.79 -9.43 5.31
N ASP A 43 8.87 -8.64 5.33
CA ASP A 43 9.17 -7.72 4.23
C ASP A 43 9.59 -8.42 2.93
N ASP A 44 9.96 -9.70 3.02
CA ASP A 44 10.47 -10.50 1.90
C ASP A 44 9.36 -11.03 0.97
N ASP A 45 8.10 -11.13 1.44
CA ASP A 45 7.01 -11.77 0.68
C ASP A 45 5.69 -10.98 0.78
N THR A 46 5.26 -10.43 -0.36
CA THR A 46 4.03 -9.63 -0.47
C THR A 46 2.76 -10.47 -0.29
N ALA A 47 2.76 -11.73 -0.73
CA ALA A 47 1.61 -12.62 -0.61
C ALA A 47 1.37 -12.99 0.86
N LEU A 48 2.43 -13.28 1.62
CA LEU A 48 2.34 -13.51 3.06
C LEU A 48 1.80 -12.29 3.81
N VAL A 49 2.25 -11.08 3.46
CA VAL A 49 1.72 -9.84 4.05
C VAL A 49 0.23 -9.68 3.74
N THR A 50 -0.18 -9.95 2.50
CA THR A 50 -1.59 -9.86 2.08
C THR A 50 -2.46 -10.87 2.82
N GLN A 51 -1.98 -12.10 2.97
CA GLN A 51 -2.67 -13.13 3.77
C GLN A 51 -2.79 -12.72 5.24
N ALA A 52 -1.73 -12.18 5.84
CA ALA A 52 -1.76 -11.73 7.24
C ALA A 52 -2.76 -10.57 7.44
N VAL A 53 -2.85 -9.64 6.49
CA VAL A 53 -3.84 -8.55 6.50
C VAL A 53 -5.26 -9.10 6.43
N ASP A 54 -5.50 -10.09 5.57
CA ASP A 54 -6.82 -10.73 5.45
C ASP A 54 -7.22 -11.49 6.72
N GLN A 55 -6.29 -12.25 7.30
CA GLN A 55 -6.48 -12.94 8.59
C GLN A 55 -6.78 -11.97 9.73
N ALA A 56 -6.06 -10.84 9.81
CA ALA A 56 -6.29 -9.80 10.81
C ALA A 56 -7.67 -9.15 10.63
N ARG A 57 -8.07 -8.86 9.38
CA ARG A 57 -9.39 -8.29 9.05
C ARG A 57 -10.54 -9.22 9.45
N HIS A 58 -10.34 -10.52 9.34
CA HIS A 58 -11.33 -11.53 9.71
C HIS A 58 -11.18 -12.00 11.17
N GLU A 59 -10.32 -11.35 11.96
CA GLU A 59 -10.05 -11.68 13.37
C GLU A 59 -9.62 -13.15 13.59
N VAL A 60 -9.03 -13.77 12.55
CA VAL A 60 -8.65 -15.18 12.56
C VAL A 60 -7.31 -15.37 13.28
N ALA A 61 -6.34 -14.49 13.04
CA ALA A 61 -5.00 -14.58 13.61
C ALA A 61 -4.23 -13.26 13.49
N GLY A 62 -3.20 -13.11 14.33
CA GLY A 62 -2.25 -12.01 14.27
C GLY A 62 -2.67 -10.75 15.06
N PRO A 63 -2.01 -9.61 14.81
CA PRO A 63 -2.36 -8.33 15.41
C PRO A 63 -3.77 -7.89 15.02
N ARG A 64 -4.38 -6.99 15.81
CA ARG A 64 -5.68 -6.42 15.43
C ARG A 64 -5.52 -5.61 14.15
N TYR A 65 -6.52 -5.72 13.26
CA TYR A 65 -6.54 -4.99 12.00
C TYR A 65 -6.39 -3.47 12.19
N ALA A 66 -7.04 -2.91 13.23
CA ALA A 66 -6.92 -1.50 13.58
C ALA A 66 -5.49 -1.08 13.95
N ASP A 67 -4.74 -1.94 14.66
CA ASP A 67 -3.35 -1.66 15.04
C ASP A 67 -2.44 -1.66 13.80
N LEU A 68 -2.68 -2.57 12.85
CA LEU A 68 -1.97 -2.60 11.57
C LEU A 68 -2.24 -1.33 10.75
N ILE A 69 -3.50 -0.87 10.71
CA ILE A 69 -3.85 0.39 10.04
C ILE A 69 -3.14 1.56 10.73
N ALA A 70 -3.16 1.64 12.07
CA ALA A 70 -2.52 2.72 12.81
C ALA A 70 -1.00 2.78 12.56
N ALA A 71 -0.33 1.62 12.58
CA ALA A 71 1.08 1.49 12.22
C ALA A 71 1.34 1.90 10.75
N GLY A 72 0.46 1.47 9.85
CA GLY A 72 0.46 1.85 8.44
C GLY A 72 0.35 3.35 8.22
N ARG A 73 -0.58 4.02 8.90
CA ARG A 73 -0.78 5.48 8.85
C ARG A 73 0.48 6.21 9.31
N ALA A 74 1.03 5.81 10.46
CA ALA A 74 2.27 6.39 10.97
C ALA A 74 3.42 6.26 9.97
N ARG A 75 3.60 5.08 9.37
CA ARG A 75 4.64 4.83 8.38
C ARG A 75 4.42 5.62 7.10
N TRP A 76 3.19 5.64 6.58
CA TRP A 76 2.84 6.42 5.40
C TRP A 76 3.15 7.91 5.60
N ARG A 77 2.72 8.50 6.72
CA ARG A 77 3.01 9.91 7.04
C ARG A 77 4.50 10.20 7.10
N ALA A 78 5.31 9.26 7.60
CA ALA A 78 6.76 9.42 7.70
C ALA A 78 7.46 9.44 6.32
N VAL A 79 6.95 8.71 5.32
CA VAL A 79 7.62 8.57 4.01
C VAL A 79 6.97 9.37 2.88
N ARG A 80 5.69 9.76 3.01
CA ARG A 80 4.91 10.38 1.92
C ARG A 80 5.50 11.68 1.39
N ALA A 81 6.24 12.43 2.20
CA ALA A 81 6.91 13.66 1.77
C ALA A 81 8.03 13.35 0.78
N SER A 82 8.84 12.34 1.06
CA SER A 82 9.93 11.87 0.18
C SER A 82 9.38 11.28 -1.13
N LEU A 83 8.19 10.68 -1.10
CA LEU A 83 7.51 10.13 -2.27
C LEU A 83 6.76 11.19 -3.11
N ALA A 84 6.68 12.44 -2.64
CA ALA A 84 5.92 13.50 -3.29
C ALA A 84 6.58 14.05 -4.57
N SER A 85 7.87 13.74 -4.80
CA SER A 85 8.66 14.28 -5.90
C SER A 85 8.37 13.69 -7.28
N LEU A 86 7.46 12.71 -7.38
CA LEU A 86 7.06 12.17 -8.68
C LEU A 86 6.31 13.24 -9.50
N PRO A 87 6.79 13.57 -10.72
CA PRO A 87 5.88 14.11 -11.72
C PRO A 87 4.82 13.05 -11.91
N VAL A 88 3.54 13.40 -11.69
CA VAL A 88 2.41 12.52 -11.98
C VAL A 88 2.38 12.32 -13.49
N ALA A 89 3.21 11.41 -14.01
CA ALA A 89 3.04 10.82 -15.32
C ALA A 89 1.89 9.82 -15.20
N ALA A 90 0.70 10.32 -14.89
CA ALA A 90 -0.54 9.62 -15.16
C ALA A 90 -0.67 9.61 -16.69
N ASN A 91 0.06 8.72 -17.36
CA ASN A 91 -0.43 8.21 -18.62
C ASN A 91 -1.37 7.05 -18.26
N PRO A 92 -2.69 7.27 -18.20
CA PRO A 92 -3.67 6.24 -17.83
C PRO A 92 -3.69 5.06 -18.80
N ALA A 93 -2.93 5.13 -19.91
CA ALA A 93 -2.87 4.11 -20.94
C ALA A 93 -2.15 2.81 -20.51
N SER A 94 -1.46 2.74 -19.36
CA SER A 94 -0.92 1.46 -18.85
C SER A 94 -0.70 1.45 -17.33
N PRO A 95 -1.62 0.83 -16.56
CA PRO A 95 -1.45 0.61 -15.11
C PRO A 95 -0.13 -0.10 -14.75
N ARG A 96 0.32 -1.00 -15.63
CA ARG A 96 1.59 -1.73 -15.48
C ARG A 96 2.80 -0.79 -15.52
N ARG A 97 2.82 0.13 -16.48
CA ARG A 97 3.89 1.12 -16.59
C ARG A 97 3.91 2.08 -15.40
N ALA A 98 2.74 2.56 -14.98
CA ALA A 98 2.61 3.40 -13.80
C ALA A 98 3.11 2.68 -12.54
N TRP A 99 2.82 1.38 -12.40
CA TRP A 99 3.36 0.55 -11.32
C TRP A 99 4.88 0.47 -11.35
N ALA A 100 5.48 0.06 -12.47
CA ALA A 100 6.93 -0.11 -12.58
C ALA A 100 7.69 1.20 -12.30
N GLU A 101 7.25 2.31 -12.87
CA GLU A 101 7.87 3.64 -12.65
C GLU A 101 7.75 4.08 -11.18
N THR A 102 6.58 3.87 -10.57
CA THR A 102 6.36 4.22 -9.15
C THR A 102 7.15 3.31 -8.21
N ALA A 103 7.23 2.01 -8.49
CA ALA A 103 7.97 1.05 -7.68
C ALA A 103 9.47 1.36 -7.68
N ALA A 104 10.04 1.69 -8.84
CA ALA A 104 11.44 2.12 -8.93
C ALA A 104 11.70 3.40 -8.11
N HIS A 105 10.78 4.36 -8.14
CA HIS A 105 10.88 5.57 -7.33
C HIS A 105 10.78 5.28 -5.83
N VAL A 106 9.84 4.44 -5.41
CA VAL A 106 9.67 4.04 -4.01
C VAL A 106 10.92 3.35 -3.49
N ALA A 107 11.50 2.43 -4.26
CA ALA A 107 12.74 1.74 -3.89
C ALA A 107 13.91 2.72 -3.71
N ALA A 108 14.00 3.75 -4.55
CA ALA A 108 15.01 4.80 -4.42
C ALA A 108 14.76 5.73 -3.22
N ALA A 109 13.50 6.06 -2.94
CA ALA A 109 13.12 6.99 -1.88
C ALA A 109 13.11 6.36 -0.48
N VAL A 110 13.02 5.02 -0.38
CA VAL A 110 13.03 4.26 0.87
C VAL A 110 14.10 3.16 0.82
N PRO A 111 15.40 3.53 0.94
CA PRO A 111 16.49 2.57 0.87
C PRO A 111 16.37 1.48 1.95
N GLY A 112 16.61 0.23 1.56
CA GLY A 112 16.56 -0.93 2.46
C GLY A 112 15.15 -1.45 2.76
N ALA A 113 14.11 -0.92 2.13
CA ALA A 113 12.78 -1.52 2.16
C ALA A 113 12.77 -2.87 1.42
N GLY A 114 12.15 -3.88 2.02
CA GLY A 114 11.95 -5.17 1.38
C GLY A 114 10.87 -5.13 0.29
N PRO A 115 10.76 -6.21 -0.51
CA PRO A 115 9.77 -6.35 -1.58
C PRO A 115 8.33 -6.01 -1.20
N ALA A 116 7.87 -6.44 -0.03
CA ALA A 116 6.49 -6.18 0.41
C ALA A 116 6.28 -4.69 0.74
N SER A 117 7.21 -4.07 1.45
CA SER A 117 7.17 -2.64 1.72
C SER A 117 7.19 -1.82 0.45
N ILE A 118 8.05 -2.16 -0.51
CA ILE A 118 8.09 -1.48 -1.81
C ILE A 118 6.73 -1.61 -2.50
N SER A 119 6.15 -2.81 -2.56
CA SER A 119 4.87 -3.06 -3.22
C SER A 119 3.71 -2.28 -2.59
N TYR A 120 3.56 -2.35 -1.26
CA TYR A 120 2.48 -1.64 -0.56
C TYR A 120 2.64 -0.12 -0.58
N LEU A 121 3.86 0.40 -0.48
CA LEU A 121 4.12 1.84 -0.63
C LEU A 121 3.90 2.32 -2.07
N THR A 122 4.17 1.48 -3.07
CA THR A 122 3.85 1.74 -4.48
C THR A 122 2.36 1.86 -4.68
N ALA A 123 1.58 0.89 -4.20
CA ALA A 123 0.12 0.92 -4.24
C ALA A 123 -0.44 2.15 -3.51
N CYS A 124 0.10 2.48 -2.33
CA CYS A 124 -0.29 3.69 -1.59
C CYS A 124 0.02 4.97 -2.35
N THR A 125 1.16 5.03 -3.05
CA THR A 125 1.56 6.20 -3.85
C THR A 125 0.67 6.39 -5.07
N LEU A 126 0.29 5.31 -5.75
CA LEU A 126 -0.66 5.37 -6.88
C LEU A 126 -2.07 5.74 -6.41
N ARG A 127 -2.47 5.35 -5.19
CA ARG A 127 -3.76 5.68 -4.56
C ARG A 127 -3.67 6.82 -3.54
N ARG A 128 -2.66 7.69 -3.68
CA ARG A 128 -2.25 8.70 -2.69
C ARG A 128 -3.39 9.52 -2.11
N ARG A 129 -4.34 9.97 -2.92
CA ARG A 129 -5.45 10.83 -2.46
C ARG A 129 -6.31 10.15 -1.39
N GLU A 130 -6.61 8.86 -1.58
CA GLU A 130 -7.44 8.10 -0.65
C GLU A 130 -6.64 7.72 0.60
N VAL A 131 -5.39 7.31 0.41
CA VAL A 131 -4.48 6.96 1.49
C VAL A 131 -4.15 8.16 2.36
N ASP A 132 -3.90 9.34 1.79
CA ASP A 132 -3.65 10.57 2.54
C ASP A 132 -4.86 10.99 3.36
N ARG A 133 -6.08 10.91 2.79
CA ARG A 133 -7.31 11.20 3.55
C ARG A 133 -7.43 10.30 4.78
N LEU A 134 -7.34 8.99 4.58
CA LEU A 134 -7.45 8.01 5.65
C LEU A 134 -6.28 8.11 6.64
N ALA A 135 -5.09 8.42 6.15
CA ALA A 135 -3.94 8.64 7.02
C ALA A 135 -4.08 9.91 7.83
N ASP A 136 -4.70 10.99 7.36
CA ASP A 136 -4.84 12.22 8.13
C ASP A 136 -6.08 12.25 9.04
N GLU A 137 -7.00 11.30 8.88
CA GLU A 137 -8.05 11.04 9.88
C GLU A 137 -7.41 10.75 11.24
N ARG A 138 -7.71 11.62 12.21
CA ARG A 138 -7.40 11.34 13.62
C ARG A 138 -8.23 10.10 14.00
N GLY A 139 -7.56 9.00 14.31
CA GLY A 139 -8.22 7.92 15.03
C GLY A 139 -8.79 8.54 16.29
N GLU A 140 -10.10 8.45 16.47
CA GLU A 140 -10.73 8.81 17.74
C GLU A 140 -10.00 8.01 18.82
N PRO A 141 -9.38 8.64 19.82
CA PRO A 141 -8.92 7.89 20.97
C PRO A 141 -10.15 7.21 21.55
N ASP A 142 -10.13 5.89 21.62
CA ASP A 142 -11.09 5.10 22.37
C ASP A 142 -10.89 5.52 23.84
N VAL A 143 -11.62 6.54 24.28
CA VAL A 143 -11.63 7.00 25.66
C VAL A 143 -12.46 5.97 26.41
N PRO A 144 -11.88 5.16 27.31
CA PRO A 144 -12.68 4.32 28.17
C PRO A 144 -13.52 5.27 29.04
N LEU A 145 -14.84 5.21 28.90
CA LEU A 145 -15.77 5.78 29.86
C LEU A 145 -15.71 4.94 31.14
N GLU A 146 -14.60 5.03 31.89
CA GLU A 146 -14.60 4.67 33.30
C GLU A 146 -14.98 5.91 34.11
N GLY A 147 -16.21 5.92 34.60
CA GLY A 147 -16.60 6.79 35.71
C GLY A 147 -15.90 6.38 37.01
N PRO A 148 -16.12 7.15 38.08
CA PRO A 148 -16.74 6.48 39.22
C PRO A 148 -17.99 7.21 39.72
N ALA A 149 -18.86 6.38 40.29
CA ALA A 149 -20.06 6.72 41.01
C ALA A 149 -19.80 7.73 42.14
N GLY A 150 -20.73 8.67 42.28
CA GLY A 150 -20.93 9.54 43.43
C GLY A 150 -22.41 9.88 43.53
#